data_AF-A0A9E4C4E6-F1
#
_entry.id   AF-A0A9E4C4E6-F1
#
_cell.length_a   1.000
_cell.length_b   1.000
_cell.length_c   1.000
_cell.angle_alpha   90.00
_cell.angle_beta   90.00
_cell.angle_gamma   90.00
#
_symmetry.space_group_name_H-M   'P 1'
#
loop_
_entity.id
_entity.type
_entity.pdbx_description
1 polymer ?
#
loop_
_entity_poly.entity_id
_entity_poly.type
_entity_poly.pdbx_seq_one_letter_code
_entity_poly.pdbx_strand_id
1 'polypeptide(L)'
;MDGQCVQKGRPLLCLRRVLQHQTFITSGTGDFDYDNERGLVDLVDDNDDQDKFPDNVRFDFLSGDQQVFPGWDQNNDFVPDFNQNDTFVRSNTEPDYEEAFLRFYVDRPEFLFGVDMNNNFWVDQYENDEEPDYPYRRDHRGFNIHLGADITPRARLAVGALREGLISSARKNESNYLMFTYERDAPRLGRFRVFEMSKLVQDDIPNPLLQWAPDNTLRGGELTKVEDPLLARDTWVNQLFVGHNLQVAALFLTTKMHWLNFQQQMEKAQREKYGLAPSDFFFGLINKASYRLQLGAWSLDKQSRSLLSLNSHTSLMELFSGLVETQILQVTKLQAGVEFAIFNDLDADENDFDSVTVAVQFSNESNYLGYKLRALTGMKVERKQFTGQKARTTNESFVTIYAGLN
;
A
#
# COMPACT_ATOMS: atom_id res chain seq x y z
N MET A 1 3.96 -4.74 17.37
CA MET A 1 4.60 -5.92 18.06
C MET A 1 3.68 -7.14 18.17
N ASP A 2 4.18 -8.29 17.72
CA ASP A 2 3.52 -9.59 17.60
C ASP A 2 2.83 -10.13 18.88
N GLY A 3 1.50 -10.11 18.88
CA GLY A 3 0.68 -10.93 19.75
C GLY A 3 0.39 -12.30 19.14
N GLN A 4 1.42 -13.11 18.84
CA GLN A 4 1.22 -14.49 18.38
C GLN A 4 0.46 -15.31 19.43
N CYS A 5 -0.86 -15.39 19.30
CA CYS A 5 -1.65 -16.46 19.90
C CYS A 5 -1.55 -17.71 19.01
N VAL A 6 -0.36 -18.31 18.94
CA VAL A 6 -0.16 -19.59 18.27
C VAL A 6 -0.34 -20.71 19.29
N GLN A 7 -1.51 -21.34 19.29
CA GLN A 7 -1.63 -22.75 19.67
C GLN A 7 -2.34 -23.51 18.56
N LYS A 8 -1.61 -24.42 17.91
CA LYS A 8 -2.18 -25.36 16.93
C LYS A 8 -3.26 -26.22 17.62
N GLY A 9 -4.49 -26.10 17.14
CA GLY A 9 -5.52 -27.14 17.32
C GLY A 9 -6.55 -26.94 18.44
N ARG A 10 -6.77 -25.74 18.98
CA ARG A 10 -7.91 -25.45 19.89
C ARG A 10 -8.56 -24.09 19.57
N PRO A 11 -9.88 -23.93 19.82
CA PRO A 11 -10.54 -22.63 19.71
C PRO A 11 -9.92 -21.66 20.72
N LEU A 12 -9.49 -20.50 20.24
CA LEU A 12 -8.74 -19.50 20.98
C LEU A 12 -9.66 -18.29 21.22
N LEU A 13 -9.91 -17.95 22.48
CA LEU A 13 -10.68 -16.78 22.88
C LEU A 13 -9.69 -15.69 23.31
N CYS A 14 -9.58 -14.61 22.53
CA CYS A 14 -8.79 -13.43 22.89
C CYS A 14 -9.72 -12.36 23.48
N LEU A 15 -9.44 -11.95 24.72
CA LEU A 15 -10.01 -10.77 25.36
C LEU A 15 -8.85 -9.94 25.91
N ARG A 16 -8.77 -8.66 25.55
CA ARG A 16 -7.85 -7.68 26.15
C ARG A 16 -8.59 -6.36 26.37
N ARG A 17 -8.17 -5.61 27.38
CA ARG A 17 -8.72 -4.31 27.80
C ARG A 17 -7.55 -3.44 28.24
N VAL A 18 -7.44 -2.21 27.75
CA VAL A 18 -6.41 -1.25 28.16
C VAL A 18 -7.06 0.12 28.44
N LEU A 19 -6.47 0.89 29.35
CA LEU A 19 -6.93 2.18 29.86
C LEU A 19 -5.77 3.19 29.79
N GLN A 20 -6.05 4.35 29.19
CA GLN A 20 -5.34 5.65 29.17
C GLN A 20 -3.79 5.66 29.22
N HIS A 21 -3.17 6.12 28.12
CA HIS A 21 -1.71 6.15 27.92
C HIS A 21 -1.07 7.55 27.96
N GLN A 22 -1.80 8.62 28.29
CA GLN A 22 -1.29 10.01 28.19
C GLN A 22 -1.45 10.83 29.46
N THR A 23 -0.52 11.75 29.68
CA THR A 23 -0.58 12.73 30.78
C THR A 23 -0.06 14.10 30.33
N PHE A 24 -0.52 15.16 31.00
CA PHE A 24 0.02 16.49 30.78
C PHE A 24 1.21 16.75 31.70
N ILE A 25 2.28 17.29 31.15
CA ILE A 25 3.42 17.82 31.89
C ILE A 25 3.24 19.32 32.13
N THR A 26 3.69 19.78 33.30
CA THR A 26 3.68 21.20 33.64
C THR A 26 4.73 21.96 32.84
N SER A 27 4.44 23.20 32.50
CA SER A 27 5.42 24.14 31.97
C SER A 27 6.55 24.41 32.99
N GLY A 28 7.61 25.10 32.56
CA GLY A 28 8.67 25.55 33.47
C GLY A 28 8.20 26.50 34.60
N THR A 29 6.97 27.03 34.52
CA THR A 29 6.33 27.85 35.58
C THR A 29 5.44 27.03 36.51
N GLY A 30 5.23 25.73 36.25
CA GLY A 30 4.38 24.85 37.04
C GLY A 30 2.90 24.85 36.61
N ASP A 31 2.58 25.51 35.50
CA ASP A 31 1.21 25.59 34.97
C ASP A 31 0.95 24.48 33.94
N PHE A 32 -0.28 23.96 33.90
CA PHE A 32 -0.73 23.06 32.85
C PHE A 32 -1.35 23.86 31.70
N ASP A 33 -0.84 23.63 30.49
CA ASP A 33 -1.37 24.21 29.27
C ASP A 33 -2.13 23.12 28.50
N TYR A 34 -3.44 23.03 28.74
CA TYR A 34 -4.29 22.00 28.14
C TYR A 34 -4.56 22.24 26.66
N ASP A 35 -4.29 23.45 26.16
CA ASP A 35 -4.48 23.83 24.76
C ASP A 35 -3.23 23.55 23.92
N ASN A 36 -2.15 23.10 24.54
CA ASN A 36 -0.87 22.87 23.90
C ASN A 36 -0.49 21.38 23.92
N GLU A 37 -0.60 20.74 22.76
CA GLU A 37 -0.28 19.32 22.57
C GLU A 37 1.17 18.97 22.92
N ARG A 38 2.10 19.95 22.92
CA ARG A 38 3.49 19.74 23.36
C ARG A 38 3.63 19.43 24.85
N GLY A 39 2.59 19.76 25.63
CA GLY A 39 2.49 19.43 27.04
C GLY A 39 1.95 18.03 27.28
N LEU A 40 1.52 17.29 26.25
CA LEU A 40 1.14 15.89 26.38
C LEU A 40 2.38 15.00 26.26
N VAL A 41 2.46 14.01 27.16
CA VAL A 41 3.47 12.96 27.14
C VAL A 41 2.77 11.61 27.22
N ASP A 42 3.16 10.71 26.34
CA ASP A 42 2.71 9.33 26.38
C ASP A 42 3.49 8.58 27.46
N LEU A 43 2.77 7.87 28.31
CA LEU A 43 3.32 6.97 29.31
C LEU A 43 3.86 5.68 28.70
N VAL A 44 3.43 5.38 27.47
CA VAL A 44 3.91 4.30 26.62
C VAL A 44 4.13 4.91 25.25
N ASP A 45 5.40 5.08 24.87
CA ASP A 45 5.79 5.32 23.49
C ASP A 45 5.53 4.05 22.69
N ASP A 46 4.66 4.14 21.70
CA ASP A 46 4.79 3.38 20.47
C ASP A 46 5.89 4.02 19.63
N ASN A 47 6.87 3.19 19.30
CA ASN A 47 7.83 3.39 18.24
C ASN A 47 7.88 2.01 17.58
N ASP A 48 6.74 1.62 17.02
CA ASP A 48 6.54 0.31 16.39
C ASP A 48 7.01 0.30 14.94
N ASP A 49 7.26 1.49 14.40
CA ASP A 49 8.05 1.80 13.22
C ASP A 49 9.56 1.52 13.36
N GLN A 50 10.00 1.30 14.61
CA GLN A 50 11.38 1.02 15.02
C GLN A 50 12.39 2.10 14.64
N ASP A 51 11.94 3.33 14.41
CA ASP A 51 12.84 4.41 14.12
C ASP A 51 13.43 5.02 15.42
N LYS A 52 13.83 6.29 15.40
CA LYS A 52 14.35 6.98 16.60
C LYS A 52 13.50 8.18 17.03
N PHE A 53 12.42 8.44 16.30
CA PHE A 53 11.55 9.58 16.48
C PHE A 53 10.29 9.11 17.23
N PRO A 54 9.81 9.87 18.22
CA PRO A 54 8.51 9.60 18.84
C PRO A 54 7.40 10.13 17.94
N ASP A 55 6.33 9.37 17.77
CA ASP A 55 5.19 9.72 16.91
C ASP A 55 4.55 11.04 17.34
N ASN A 56 4.40 11.26 18.65
CA ASN A 56 3.84 12.50 19.18
C ASN A 56 4.90 13.60 19.35
N VAL A 57 4.54 14.83 18.95
CA VAL A 57 5.33 16.04 19.22
C VAL A 57 5.36 16.34 20.72
N ARG A 58 6.56 16.35 21.31
CA ARG A 58 6.77 16.64 22.75
C ARG A 58 7.56 17.91 22.95
N PHE A 59 7.54 18.45 24.17
CA PHE A 59 8.38 19.60 24.52
C PHE A 59 9.88 19.36 24.29
N ASP A 60 10.36 18.14 24.50
CA ASP A 60 11.74 17.70 24.27
C ASP A 60 12.00 17.17 22.85
N PHE A 61 10.95 16.92 22.07
CA PHE A 61 11.00 16.42 20.68
C PHE A 61 10.05 17.20 19.77
N LEU A 62 10.55 18.31 19.21
CA LEU A 62 9.74 19.32 18.52
C LEU A 62 9.29 18.97 17.09
N SER A 63 9.76 17.84 16.53
CA SER A 63 9.50 17.48 15.14
C SER A 63 8.35 16.48 14.97
N GLY A 64 8.06 15.63 15.98
CA GLY A 64 7.24 14.42 15.80
C GLY A 64 7.86 13.47 14.78
N ASP A 65 7.26 12.30 14.58
CA ASP A 65 7.50 11.52 13.37
C ASP A 65 6.62 12.07 12.22
N GLN A 66 7.19 12.11 11.02
CA GLN A 66 6.50 12.48 9.77
C GLN A 66 6.42 11.30 8.80
N GLN A 67 6.92 10.14 9.21
CA GLN A 67 6.95 8.92 8.41
C GLN A 67 5.79 8.02 8.86
N VAL A 68 5.36 7.13 7.97
CA VAL A 68 4.22 6.22 8.21
C VAL A 68 4.74 4.80 8.00
N PHE A 69 5.45 4.33 9.01
CA PHE A 69 6.14 3.04 9.08
C PHE A 69 5.67 2.36 10.37
N PRO A 70 5.57 1.01 10.44
CA PRO A 70 6.05 0.01 9.50
C PRO A 70 5.02 -0.37 8.43
N GLY A 71 3.82 0.23 8.43
CA GLY A 71 2.74 -0.14 7.50
C GLY A 71 3.19 -0.23 6.05
N TRP A 72 3.92 0.77 5.58
CA TRP A 72 4.43 0.83 4.21
C TRP A 72 5.82 0.21 4.03
N ASP A 73 6.43 -0.35 5.07
CA ASP A 73 7.73 -1.01 5.02
C ASP A 73 7.64 -2.40 5.65
N GLN A 74 7.14 -3.37 4.88
CA GLN A 74 6.97 -4.74 5.34
C GLN A 74 8.32 -5.45 5.51
N ASN A 75 9.39 -4.90 4.95
CA ASN A 75 10.70 -5.50 4.91
C ASN A 75 11.66 -4.92 5.98
N ASN A 76 11.22 -3.87 6.68
CA ASN A 76 11.85 -3.21 7.82
C ASN A 76 13.22 -2.59 7.44
N ASP A 77 13.32 -1.99 6.25
CA ASP A 77 14.49 -1.26 5.75
C ASP A 77 14.39 0.27 5.82
N PHE A 78 13.33 0.78 6.45
CA PHE A 78 12.97 2.20 6.60
C PHE A 78 12.76 2.92 5.27
N VAL A 79 12.33 2.18 4.24
CA VAL A 79 11.95 2.72 2.93
C VAL A 79 10.56 2.20 2.54
N PRO A 80 9.63 3.05 2.07
CA PRO A 80 8.31 2.58 1.68
C PRO A 80 8.38 1.57 0.52
N ASP A 81 7.76 0.40 0.66
CA ASP A 81 7.64 -0.67 -0.36
C ASP A 81 6.98 -0.20 -1.66
N PHE A 82 6.21 0.89 -1.60
CA PHE A 82 5.57 1.52 -2.76
C PHE A 82 6.42 2.59 -3.45
N ASN A 83 7.58 2.95 -2.88
CA ASN A 83 8.48 3.98 -3.40
C ASN A 83 9.93 3.69 -2.97
N GLN A 84 10.43 2.50 -3.32
CA GLN A 84 11.70 1.94 -2.83
C GLN A 84 12.95 2.68 -3.32
N ASN A 85 12.80 3.51 -4.35
CA ASN A 85 13.86 4.34 -4.89
C ASN A 85 13.88 5.77 -4.30
N ASP A 86 12.95 6.09 -3.38
CA ASP A 86 12.97 7.26 -2.53
C ASP A 86 13.87 7.01 -1.32
N THR A 87 14.97 7.74 -1.23
CA THR A 87 15.99 7.54 -0.20
C THR A 87 16.50 8.89 0.29
N PHE A 88 17.12 8.91 1.46
CA PHE A 88 17.75 10.14 2.00
C PHE A 88 18.72 10.83 1.02
N VAL A 89 19.35 10.08 0.11
CA VAL A 89 20.30 10.60 -0.89
C VAL A 89 19.67 10.87 -2.26
N ARG A 90 18.44 10.41 -2.50
CA ARG A 90 17.68 10.61 -3.73
C ARG A 90 16.20 10.67 -3.36
N SER A 91 15.64 11.87 -3.31
CA SER A 91 14.19 12.01 -3.18
C SER A 91 13.52 11.57 -4.48
N ASN A 92 12.54 10.68 -4.38
CA ASN A 92 11.66 10.30 -5.48
C ASN A 92 10.22 10.68 -5.16
N THR A 93 9.62 11.43 -6.08
CA THR A 93 8.30 12.03 -5.92
C THR A 93 7.20 11.32 -6.71
N GLU A 94 7.56 10.26 -7.45
CA GLU A 94 6.66 9.46 -8.27
C GLU A 94 6.65 8.03 -7.72
N PRO A 95 5.56 7.55 -7.10
CA PRO A 95 5.52 6.20 -6.54
C PRO A 95 5.89 5.12 -7.57
N ASP A 96 6.50 4.03 -7.10
CA ASP A 96 7.01 2.96 -7.96
C ASP A 96 5.90 2.31 -8.81
N TYR A 97 4.64 2.33 -8.34
CA TYR A 97 3.51 1.79 -9.10
C TYR A 97 3.06 2.69 -10.27
N GLU A 98 3.55 3.93 -10.35
CA GLU A 98 3.38 4.85 -11.49
C GLU A 98 4.66 4.97 -12.33
N GLU A 99 5.85 4.86 -11.72
CA GLU A 99 7.12 5.07 -12.41
C GLU A 99 7.43 3.98 -13.46
N ALA A 100 7.82 4.41 -14.66
CA ALA A 100 8.23 3.53 -15.74
C ALA A 100 9.29 2.49 -15.32
N PHE A 101 9.18 1.27 -15.84
CA PHE A 101 9.93 0.07 -15.45
C PHE A 101 9.64 -0.47 -14.03
N LEU A 102 9.45 0.39 -13.03
CA LEU A 102 9.16 -0.03 -11.64
C LEU A 102 7.70 -0.46 -11.46
N ARG A 103 6.77 0.20 -12.16
CA ARG A 103 5.34 -0.10 -12.14
C ARG A 103 4.98 -1.50 -12.63
N PHE A 104 5.90 -2.25 -13.22
CA PHE A 104 5.66 -3.66 -13.47
C PHE A 104 5.64 -4.47 -12.16
N TYR A 105 6.45 -4.10 -11.18
CA TYR A 105 6.70 -4.90 -9.97
C TYR A 105 5.79 -4.51 -8.80
N VAL A 106 5.44 -3.24 -8.69
CA VAL A 106 4.61 -2.71 -7.59
C VAL A 106 3.16 -2.57 -8.07
N ASP A 107 2.21 -3.03 -7.25
CA ASP A 107 0.79 -2.84 -7.48
C ASP A 107 0.29 -1.63 -6.70
N ARG A 108 -0.70 -0.91 -7.24
CA ARG A 108 -1.26 0.25 -6.55
C ARG A 108 -2.00 -0.20 -5.28
N PRO A 109 -2.03 0.64 -4.23
CA PRO A 109 -2.66 0.28 -2.95
C PRO A 109 -4.11 -0.23 -3.06
N GLU A 110 -4.91 0.29 -4.00
CA GLU A 110 -6.31 -0.08 -4.16
C GLU A 110 -6.51 -1.54 -4.64
N PHE A 111 -5.47 -2.16 -5.20
CA PHE A 111 -5.49 -3.56 -5.64
C PHE A 111 -5.09 -4.55 -4.55
N LEU A 112 -4.70 -4.04 -3.39
CA LEU A 112 -4.33 -4.84 -2.24
C LEU A 112 -5.60 -5.38 -1.57
N PHE A 113 -5.45 -6.53 -0.95
CA PHE A 113 -6.55 -7.23 -0.31
C PHE A 113 -6.11 -7.70 1.06
N GLY A 114 -7.07 -7.84 1.97
CA GLY A 114 -6.74 -8.14 3.35
C GLY A 114 -7.89 -7.83 4.27
N VAL A 115 -7.58 -7.86 5.56
CA VAL A 115 -8.54 -7.43 6.58
C VAL A 115 -8.56 -5.91 6.59
N ASP A 116 -9.77 -5.36 6.60
CA ASP A 116 -10.09 -3.95 6.80
C ASP A 116 -11.17 -3.94 7.90
N MET A 117 -10.83 -3.51 9.11
CA MET A 117 -11.74 -3.50 10.26
C MET A 117 -12.23 -2.09 10.60
N ASN A 118 -11.50 -1.05 10.20
CA ASN A 118 -11.93 0.34 10.31
C ASN A 118 -12.84 0.80 9.15
N ASN A 119 -13.07 -0.07 8.17
CA ASN A 119 -14.02 0.05 7.06
C ASN A 119 -13.82 1.27 6.17
N ASN A 120 -12.58 1.75 6.05
CA ASN A 120 -12.27 2.97 5.33
C ASN A 120 -11.90 2.75 3.86
N PHE A 121 -12.04 1.52 3.33
CA PHE A 121 -11.70 1.04 1.97
C PHE A 121 -10.26 0.52 1.79
N TRP A 122 -9.32 0.92 2.65
CA TRP A 122 -7.93 0.43 2.61
C TRP A 122 -7.72 -0.68 3.63
N VAL A 123 -6.82 -1.61 3.34
CA VAL A 123 -6.59 -2.79 4.20
C VAL A 123 -5.67 -2.43 5.37
N ASP A 124 -6.03 -2.88 6.57
CA ASP A 124 -5.37 -2.60 7.86
C ASP A 124 -3.92 -3.10 7.94
N GLN A 125 -3.44 -3.87 6.95
CA GLN A 125 -2.04 -4.32 6.92
C GLN A 125 -1.06 -3.15 6.79
N TYR A 126 -1.55 -1.98 6.36
CA TYR A 126 -0.77 -0.77 6.20
C TYR A 126 -1.22 0.23 7.25
N GLU A 127 -0.32 0.56 8.17
CA GLU A 127 -0.33 1.88 8.78
C GLU A 127 -0.26 2.92 7.66
N ASN A 128 -1.18 3.87 7.74
CA ASN A 128 -1.45 4.81 6.68
C ASN A 128 -1.95 6.12 7.28
N ASP A 129 -1.71 6.41 8.55
CA ASP A 129 -2.04 7.69 9.18
C ASP A 129 -0.87 8.15 10.06
N GLU A 130 -0.98 9.32 10.67
CA GLU A 130 0.03 9.87 11.59
C GLU A 130 -0.33 9.55 13.05
N GLU A 131 -1.31 8.65 13.27
CA GLU A 131 -1.75 8.30 14.62
C GLU A 131 -0.91 7.13 15.17
N PRO A 132 -0.55 7.17 16.46
CA PRO A 132 0.23 6.08 17.04
C PRO A 132 -0.56 4.75 17.08
N ASP A 133 0.09 3.66 16.67
CA ASP A 133 -0.54 2.35 16.43
C ASP A 133 -0.67 1.49 17.71
N TYR A 134 -1.48 1.98 18.65
CA TYR A 134 -1.79 1.21 19.86
C TYR A 134 -2.56 -0.08 19.53
N PRO A 135 -2.45 -1.13 20.38
CA PRO A 135 -3.34 -2.29 20.31
C PRO A 135 -4.84 -1.96 20.34
N TYR A 136 -5.19 -0.76 20.82
CA TYR A 136 -6.50 -0.11 20.70
C TYR A 136 -6.30 1.38 20.44
N ARG A 137 -6.87 1.89 19.36
CA ARG A 137 -6.78 3.31 19.00
C ARG A 137 -7.22 4.22 20.16
N ARG A 138 -6.64 5.42 20.20
CA ARG A 138 -7.03 6.46 21.17
C ARG A 138 -8.50 6.76 21.03
N ASP A 139 -9.16 7.08 22.14
CA ASP A 139 -10.60 7.35 22.20
C ASP A 139 -11.51 6.16 21.80
N HIS A 140 -10.96 4.98 21.47
CA HIS A 140 -11.76 3.79 21.15
C HIS A 140 -11.93 2.90 22.39
N ARG A 141 -13.11 2.28 22.49
CA ARG A 141 -13.37 1.18 23.43
C ARG A 141 -14.16 0.10 22.74
N GLY A 142 -13.79 -1.16 22.97
CA GLY A 142 -14.47 -2.24 22.29
C GLY A 142 -13.84 -3.61 22.50
N PHE A 143 -14.29 -4.55 21.67
CA PHE A 143 -13.70 -5.87 21.53
C PHE A 143 -13.86 -6.36 20.09
N ASN A 144 -12.92 -7.22 19.68
CA ASN A 144 -13.06 -8.07 18.50
C ASN A 144 -12.91 -9.53 18.93
N ILE A 145 -13.92 -10.36 18.67
CA ILE A 145 -13.89 -11.79 18.96
C ILE A 145 -14.10 -12.54 17.65
N HIS A 146 -13.21 -13.51 17.38
CA HIS A 146 -13.34 -14.36 16.22
C HIS A 146 -13.03 -15.82 16.54
N LEU A 147 -13.59 -16.72 15.74
CA LEU A 147 -13.36 -18.15 15.76
C LEU A 147 -13.00 -18.60 14.35
N GLY A 148 -11.89 -19.31 14.20
CA GLY A 148 -11.47 -19.86 12.91
C GLY A 148 -11.14 -21.34 12.98
N ALA A 149 -11.33 -22.04 11.86
CA ALA A 149 -10.99 -23.44 11.69
C ALA A 149 -10.44 -23.72 10.28
N ASP A 150 -9.45 -24.60 10.20
CA ASP A 150 -8.99 -25.15 8.93
C ASP A 150 -10.00 -26.21 8.47
N ILE A 151 -10.80 -25.88 7.45
CA ILE A 151 -11.74 -26.83 6.84
C ILE A 151 -10.97 -27.89 6.06
N THR A 152 -9.85 -27.49 5.46
CA THR A 152 -8.86 -28.38 4.85
C THR A 152 -7.46 -27.82 5.11
N PRO A 153 -6.37 -28.57 4.87
CA PRO A 153 -5.00 -28.02 4.99
C PRO A 153 -4.70 -26.83 4.07
N ARG A 154 -5.60 -26.52 3.13
CA ARG A 154 -5.48 -25.44 2.15
C ARG A 154 -6.55 -24.36 2.32
N ALA A 155 -7.55 -24.59 3.17
CA ALA A 155 -8.73 -23.73 3.27
C ALA A 155 -9.05 -23.45 4.73
N ARG A 156 -9.11 -22.17 5.09
CA ARG A 156 -9.44 -21.71 6.43
C ARG A 156 -10.70 -20.85 6.37
N LEU A 157 -11.58 -21.03 7.35
CA LEU A 157 -12.75 -20.21 7.55
C LEU A 157 -12.67 -19.57 8.93
N ALA A 158 -13.05 -18.31 9.04
CA ALA A 158 -13.22 -17.59 10.29
C ALA A 158 -14.53 -16.83 10.31
N VAL A 159 -15.14 -16.75 11.48
CA VAL A 159 -16.29 -15.89 11.78
C VAL A 159 -15.91 -14.99 12.93
N GLY A 160 -16.36 -13.74 12.92
CA GLY A 160 -16.06 -12.83 14.01
C GLY A 160 -17.07 -11.70 14.16
N ALA A 161 -16.95 -11.02 15.29
CA ALA A 161 -17.73 -9.87 15.65
C ALA A 161 -16.83 -8.82 16.29
N LEU A 162 -16.81 -7.64 15.69
CA LEU A 162 -16.19 -6.42 16.20
C LEU A 162 -17.28 -5.52 16.78
N ARG A 163 -17.07 -5.02 17.99
CA ARG A 163 -17.92 -4.02 18.62
C ARG A 163 -17.02 -2.96 19.22
N GLU A 164 -17.02 -1.79 18.61
CA GLU A 164 -16.20 -0.67 19.01
C GLU A 164 -17.01 0.62 18.99
N GLY A 165 -16.63 1.57 19.84
CA GLY A 165 -17.15 2.91 19.78
C GLY A 165 -16.26 3.92 20.48
N LEU A 166 -16.53 5.19 20.22
CA LEU A 166 -15.75 6.28 20.80
C LEU A 166 -16.13 6.53 22.26
N ILE A 167 -15.16 7.02 23.04
CA ILE A 167 -15.38 7.44 24.44
C ILE A 167 -15.90 8.88 24.44
N SER A 168 -15.37 9.73 23.56
CA SER A 168 -15.69 11.16 23.44
C SER A 168 -17.05 11.43 22.79
N SER A 169 -17.58 10.50 22.00
CA SER A 169 -18.78 10.71 21.20
C SER A 169 -19.65 9.46 21.03
N ALA A 170 -20.86 9.64 20.49
CA ALA A 170 -21.83 8.57 20.26
C ALA A 170 -21.61 7.81 18.94
N ARG A 171 -20.37 7.77 18.44
CA ARG A 171 -19.99 7.05 17.21
C ARG A 171 -19.53 5.63 17.52
N LYS A 172 -19.70 4.73 16.56
CA LYS A 172 -19.48 3.30 16.69
C LYS A 172 -19.00 2.66 15.39
N ASN A 173 -18.27 1.57 15.53
CA ASN A 173 -17.92 0.63 14.48
C ASN A 173 -18.31 -0.78 14.95
N GLU A 174 -19.39 -1.31 14.39
CA GLU A 174 -19.86 -2.66 14.66
C GLU A 174 -19.85 -3.51 13.40
N SER A 175 -19.15 -4.64 13.45
CA SER A 175 -19.07 -5.56 12.32
C SER A 175 -19.36 -7.00 12.74
N ASN A 176 -20.11 -7.74 11.93
CA ASN A 176 -20.13 -9.20 11.97
C ASN A 176 -19.59 -9.70 10.64
N TYR A 177 -18.61 -10.60 10.68
CA TYR A 177 -17.88 -10.96 9.48
C TYR A 177 -17.61 -12.45 9.36
N LEU A 178 -17.49 -12.88 8.11
CA LEU A 178 -17.05 -14.18 7.66
C LEU A 178 -15.82 -13.97 6.79
N MET A 179 -14.74 -14.71 7.04
CA MET A 179 -13.53 -14.67 6.25
C MET A 179 -13.19 -16.08 5.78
N PHE A 180 -12.94 -16.24 4.50
CA PHE A 180 -12.49 -17.47 3.87
C PHE A 180 -11.15 -17.23 3.18
N THR A 181 -10.20 -18.13 3.41
CA THR A 181 -8.93 -18.12 2.67
C THR A 181 -8.65 -19.49 2.10
N TYR A 182 -8.13 -19.52 0.88
CA TYR A 182 -7.69 -20.74 0.23
C TYR A 182 -6.37 -20.52 -0.48
N GLU A 183 -5.41 -21.41 -0.25
CA GLU A 183 -4.13 -21.38 -0.94
C GLU A 183 -3.71 -22.79 -1.40
N ARG A 184 -3.30 -22.88 -2.65
CA ARG A 184 -2.73 -24.09 -3.22
C ARG A 184 -1.52 -23.75 -4.08
N ASP A 185 -0.39 -24.32 -3.72
CA ASP A 185 0.78 -24.38 -4.60
C ASP A 185 0.91 -25.79 -5.18
N ALA A 186 1.04 -25.88 -6.51
CA ALA A 186 1.18 -27.13 -7.22
C ALA A 186 2.21 -27.01 -8.36
N PRO A 187 3.16 -27.95 -8.52
CA PRO A 187 4.27 -27.81 -9.46
C PRO A 187 3.91 -27.49 -10.92
N ARG A 188 2.73 -27.92 -11.40
CA ARG A 188 2.28 -27.69 -12.78
C ARG A 188 1.26 -26.56 -12.93
N LEU A 189 0.55 -26.21 -11.85
CA LEU A 189 -0.51 -25.20 -11.88
C LEU A 189 -0.06 -23.90 -11.20
N GLY A 190 1.13 -23.88 -10.58
CA GLY A 190 1.64 -22.76 -9.83
C GLY A 190 0.86 -22.51 -8.54
N ARG A 191 0.95 -21.27 -8.05
CA ARG A 191 0.33 -20.82 -6.80
C ARG A 191 -0.99 -20.15 -7.09
N PHE A 192 -2.07 -20.70 -6.52
CA PHE A 192 -3.42 -20.14 -6.60
C PHE A 192 -3.88 -19.74 -5.20
N ARG A 193 -4.45 -18.55 -5.08
CA ARG A 193 -4.89 -17.93 -3.83
C ARG A 193 -6.29 -17.35 -3.99
N VAL A 194 -7.13 -17.55 -2.98
CA VAL A 194 -8.43 -16.90 -2.84
C VAL A 194 -8.53 -16.34 -1.44
N PHE A 195 -9.00 -15.12 -1.33
CA PHE A 195 -9.41 -14.49 -0.08
C PHE A 195 -10.81 -13.93 -0.29
N GLU A 196 -11.71 -14.20 0.64
CA GLU A 196 -13.04 -13.59 0.66
C GLU A 196 -13.37 -13.14 2.08
N MET A 197 -13.84 -11.91 2.23
CA MET A 197 -14.34 -11.39 3.48
C MET A 197 -15.69 -10.73 3.26
N SER A 198 -16.71 -11.23 3.96
CA SER A 198 -18.05 -10.65 3.93
C SER A 198 -18.41 -10.11 5.31
N LYS A 199 -18.85 -8.85 5.37
CA LYS A 199 -19.13 -8.11 6.60
C LYS A 199 -20.53 -7.50 6.54
N LEU A 200 -21.25 -7.54 7.65
CA LEU A 200 -22.35 -6.62 7.94
C LEU A 200 -21.82 -5.57 8.89
N VAL A 201 -21.79 -4.31 8.45
CA VAL A 201 -21.07 -3.22 9.10
C VAL A 201 -22.05 -2.10 9.46
N GLN A 202 -21.85 -1.50 10.64
CA GLN A 202 -22.44 -0.24 11.06
C GLN A 202 -21.34 0.66 11.60
N ASP A 203 -20.85 1.57 10.76
CA ASP A 203 -19.69 2.39 11.07
C ASP A 203 -19.87 3.88 10.77
N ASP A 204 -19.81 4.71 11.80
CA ASP A 204 -19.85 6.17 11.65
C ASP A 204 -18.62 6.88 12.26
N ILE A 205 -17.53 6.14 12.50
CA ILE A 205 -16.24 6.67 12.94
C ILE A 205 -15.38 7.02 11.71
N PRO A 206 -15.12 8.31 11.42
CA PRO A 206 -14.24 8.70 10.32
C PRO A 206 -12.82 8.21 10.56
N ASN A 207 -12.21 7.64 9.53
CA ASN A 207 -10.86 7.11 9.57
C ASN A 207 -10.01 7.57 8.37
N PRO A 208 -9.67 8.87 8.29
CA PRO A 208 -8.87 9.41 7.19
C PRO A 208 -7.46 8.84 7.23
N LEU A 209 -6.82 8.78 6.07
CA LEU A 209 -5.47 8.23 5.89
C LEU A 209 -4.61 9.16 5.06
N LEU A 210 -3.30 8.93 5.03
CA LEU A 210 -2.34 9.49 4.11
C LEU A 210 -2.18 8.57 2.90
N GLN A 211 -2.21 9.16 1.70
CA GLN A 211 -1.98 8.46 0.44
C GLN A 211 -1.15 9.33 -0.50
N TRP A 212 -0.35 8.69 -1.35
CA TRP A 212 0.31 9.36 -2.45
C TRP A 212 -0.72 9.71 -3.54
N ALA A 213 -1.12 10.98 -3.61
CA ALA A 213 -2.03 11.48 -4.63
C ALA A 213 -1.25 11.95 -5.88
N PRO A 214 -1.55 11.43 -7.09
CA PRO A 214 -0.82 11.80 -8.30
C PRO A 214 -1.23 13.15 -8.93
N ASP A 215 -2.08 13.95 -8.28
CA ASP A 215 -2.80 15.04 -8.97
C ASP A 215 -2.02 16.35 -9.18
N ASN A 216 -0.82 16.50 -8.62
CA ASN A 216 -0.01 17.68 -8.91
C ASN A 216 0.98 17.41 -10.06
N THR A 217 0.66 17.98 -11.22
CA THR A 217 1.47 18.04 -12.46
C THR A 217 2.82 18.76 -12.33
N LEU A 218 3.32 18.95 -11.10
CA LEU A 218 4.62 19.47 -10.76
C LEU A 218 5.27 18.43 -9.84
N ARG A 219 6.43 17.90 -10.24
CA ARG A 219 7.25 16.98 -9.44
C ARG A 219 7.16 17.32 -7.94
N GLY A 220 6.70 16.34 -7.16
CA GLY A 220 6.32 16.49 -5.75
C GLY A 220 5.04 15.73 -5.46
N GLY A 221 5.03 14.40 -5.63
CA GLY A 221 4.11 13.58 -4.86
C GLY A 221 4.33 13.95 -3.39
N GLU A 222 3.28 14.47 -2.77
CA GLU A 222 3.24 14.73 -1.34
C GLU A 222 2.28 13.72 -0.75
N LEU A 223 2.63 13.19 0.41
CA LEU A 223 1.69 12.46 1.25
C LEU A 223 0.47 13.35 1.50
N THR A 224 -0.66 12.94 0.93
CA THR A 224 -1.89 13.74 0.96
C THR A 224 -2.91 13.05 1.83
N LYS A 225 -3.52 13.82 2.73
CA LYS A 225 -4.63 13.32 3.53
C LYS A 225 -5.84 13.05 2.65
N VAL A 226 -6.27 11.80 2.65
CA VAL A 226 -7.49 11.28 2.03
C VAL A 226 -8.53 11.10 3.11
N GLU A 227 -9.65 11.80 2.96
CA GLU A 227 -10.78 11.70 3.88
C GLU A 227 -11.52 10.37 3.68
N ASP A 228 -11.99 9.80 4.79
CA ASP A 228 -12.81 8.58 4.76
C ASP A 228 -14.21 8.88 4.19
N PRO A 229 -14.62 8.24 3.09
CA PRO A 229 -15.95 8.44 2.50
C PRO A 229 -17.09 7.90 3.37
N LEU A 230 -16.81 7.11 4.42
CA LEU A 230 -17.78 6.51 5.32
C LEU A 230 -18.86 5.71 4.57
N LEU A 231 -18.41 4.86 3.65
CA LEU A 231 -19.28 3.99 2.85
C LEU A 231 -19.94 2.87 3.68
N ALA A 232 -19.46 2.62 4.90
CA ALA A 232 -19.84 1.49 5.74
C ALA A 232 -20.83 1.82 6.89
N ARG A 233 -21.56 2.95 6.80
CA ARG A 233 -22.50 3.43 7.85
C ARG A 233 -23.58 2.43 8.29
N ASP A 234 -24.14 1.70 7.34
CA ASP A 234 -24.99 0.53 7.58
C ASP A 234 -25.06 -0.24 6.27
N THR A 235 -24.09 -1.13 6.10
CA THR A 235 -23.67 -1.62 4.78
C THR A 235 -23.29 -3.10 4.85
N TRP A 236 -23.68 -3.86 3.84
CA TRP A 236 -23.09 -5.16 3.58
C TRP A 236 -21.86 -4.98 2.68
N VAL A 237 -20.70 -5.36 3.18
CA VAL A 237 -19.42 -5.26 2.48
C VAL A 237 -18.96 -6.65 2.08
N ASN A 238 -18.54 -6.83 0.83
CA ASN A 238 -17.93 -8.08 0.35
C ASN A 238 -16.64 -7.75 -0.39
N GLN A 239 -15.54 -8.35 0.07
CA GLN A 239 -14.23 -8.27 -0.55
C GLN A 239 -13.86 -9.67 -1.05
N LEU A 240 -13.47 -9.78 -2.32
CA LEU A 240 -13.02 -11.00 -2.96
C LEU A 240 -11.71 -10.72 -3.69
N PHE A 241 -10.69 -11.51 -3.40
CA PHE A 241 -9.45 -11.53 -4.12
C PHE A 241 -9.17 -12.92 -4.68
N VAL A 242 -8.73 -12.96 -5.94
CA VAL A 242 -8.26 -14.18 -6.61
C VAL A 242 -6.91 -13.91 -7.25
N GLY A 243 -5.90 -14.69 -6.87
CA GLY A 243 -4.54 -14.58 -7.38
C GLY A 243 -4.05 -15.89 -7.97
N HIS A 244 -3.39 -15.83 -9.13
CA HIS A 244 -2.77 -16.97 -9.78
C HIS A 244 -1.39 -16.61 -10.32
N ASN A 245 -0.37 -17.33 -9.85
CA ASN A 245 0.99 -17.22 -10.35
C ASN A 245 1.36 -18.54 -11.03
N LEU A 246 1.73 -18.49 -12.31
CA LEU A 246 2.09 -19.66 -13.09
C LEU A 246 3.45 -19.45 -13.77
N GLN A 247 4.34 -20.42 -13.64
CA GLN A 247 5.60 -20.44 -14.37
C GLN A 247 5.59 -21.60 -15.38
N VAL A 248 5.78 -21.29 -16.65
CA VAL A 248 5.94 -22.27 -17.73
C VAL A 248 7.27 -22.01 -18.43
N ALA A 249 8.26 -22.86 -18.12
CA ALA A 249 9.65 -22.65 -18.53
C ALA A 249 10.18 -21.27 -18.10
N ALA A 250 10.52 -20.40 -19.06
CA ALA A 250 11.02 -19.05 -18.82
C ALA A 250 9.91 -17.97 -18.80
N LEU A 251 8.65 -18.35 -19.05
CA LEU A 251 7.50 -17.46 -18.97
C LEU A 251 6.90 -17.50 -17.55
N PHE A 252 6.74 -16.33 -16.95
CA PHE A 252 6.02 -16.12 -15.70
C PHE A 252 4.75 -15.35 -15.98
N LEU A 253 3.63 -15.85 -15.48
CA LEU A 253 2.32 -15.25 -15.59
C LEU A 253 1.80 -14.98 -14.18
N THR A 254 1.23 -13.80 -13.98
CA THR A 254 0.55 -13.42 -12.73
C THR A 254 -0.78 -12.78 -13.08
N THR A 255 -1.86 -13.34 -12.57
CA THR A 255 -3.20 -12.75 -12.67
C THR A 255 -3.71 -12.47 -11.26
N LYS A 256 -4.19 -11.26 -11.02
CA LYS A 256 -4.80 -10.83 -9.76
C LYS A 256 -6.13 -10.17 -10.06
N MET A 257 -7.18 -10.56 -9.37
CA MET A 257 -8.48 -9.92 -9.40
C MET A 257 -8.85 -9.50 -7.98
N HIS A 258 -9.32 -8.27 -7.82
CA HIS A 258 -9.85 -7.71 -6.59
C HIS A 258 -11.26 -7.18 -6.86
N TRP A 259 -12.22 -7.57 -6.04
CA TRP A 259 -13.59 -7.09 -6.09
C TRP A 259 -13.98 -6.67 -4.69
N LEU A 260 -14.39 -5.42 -4.52
CA LEU A 260 -14.90 -4.87 -3.28
C LEU A 260 -16.26 -4.26 -3.56
N ASN A 261 -17.28 -4.66 -2.82
CA ASN A 261 -18.66 -4.22 -3.04
C ASN A 261 -19.29 -3.76 -1.73
N PHE A 262 -19.90 -2.59 -1.77
CA PHE A 262 -20.66 -1.97 -0.70
C PHE A 262 -22.14 -1.95 -1.11
N GLN A 263 -22.98 -2.67 -0.37
CA GLN A 263 -24.42 -2.64 -0.55
C GLN A 263 -25.06 -1.96 0.65
N GLN A 264 -25.54 -0.73 0.46
CA GLN A 264 -26.15 0.04 1.54
C GLN A 264 -27.45 -0.64 2.01
N GLN A 265 -27.59 -0.82 3.32
CA GLN A 265 -28.80 -1.40 3.95
C GLN A 265 -29.76 -0.33 4.46
N MET A 266 -29.31 0.93 4.50
CA MET A 266 -30.10 2.09 4.92
C MET A 266 -31.32 2.33 4.03
N GLU A 267 -32.36 2.90 4.64
CA GLU A 267 -33.49 3.44 3.91
C GLU A 267 -33.07 4.60 3.00
N LYS A 268 -33.81 4.80 1.90
CA LYS A 268 -33.53 5.84 0.90
C LYS A 268 -33.34 7.24 1.50
N ALA A 269 -34.18 7.63 2.48
CA ALA A 269 -34.11 8.94 3.11
C ALA A 269 -32.81 9.15 3.92
N GLN A 270 -32.33 8.13 4.64
CA GLN A 270 -31.06 8.20 5.37
C GLN A 270 -29.88 8.23 4.40
N ARG A 271 -29.95 7.41 3.35
CA ARG A 271 -28.91 7.32 2.34
C ARG A 271 -28.74 8.64 1.57
N GLU A 272 -29.84 9.30 1.22
CA GLU A 272 -29.83 10.64 0.60
C GLU A 272 -29.30 11.72 1.54
N LYS A 273 -29.59 11.63 2.86
CA LYS A 273 -29.02 12.55 3.87
C LYS A 273 -27.49 12.50 3.91
N TYR A 274 -26.90 11.32 3.69
CA TYR A 274 -25.45 11.13 3.68
C TYR A 274 -24.82 11.23 2.28
N GLY A 275 -25.61 11.47 1.22
CA GLY A 275 -25.10 11.56 -0.14
C GLY A 275 -24.62 10.23 -0.73
N LEU A 276 -25.10 9.10 -0.22
CA LEU A 276 -24.62 7.77 -0.61
C LEU A 276 -25.42 7.16 -1.78
N ALA A 277 -24.74 6.46 -2.69
CA ALA A 277 -25.39 5.64 -3.71
C ALA A 277 -25.96 4.34 -3.07
N PRO A 278 -26.98 3.66 -3.66
CA PRO A 278 -27.51 2.40 -3.13
C PRO A 278 -26.44 1.29 -3.00
N SER A 279 -25.45 1.34 -3.87
CA SER A 279 -24.30 0.46 -3.89
C SER A 279 -23.09 1.23 -4.41
N ASP A 280 -21.91 0.82 -3.98
CA ASP A 280 -20.62 1.29 -4.48
C ASP A 280 -19.69 0.09 -4.64
N PHE A 281 -18.70 0.16 -5.52
CA PHE A 281 -17.79 -0.95 -5.74
C PHE A 281 -16.44 -0.52 -6.31
N PHE A 282 -15.46 -1.40 -6.12
CA PHE A 282 -14.18 -1.39 -6.82
C PHE A 282 -13.96 -2.75 -7.47
N PHE A 283 -13.64 -2.74 -8.77
CA PHE A 283 -13.14 -3.92 -9.47
C PHE A 283 -11.75 -3.63 -10.05
N GLY A 284 -10.78 -4.44 -9.65
CA GLY A 284 -9.42 -4.42 -10.16
C GLY A 284 -9.05 -5.75 -10.82
N LEU A 285 -8.48 -5.70 -12.03
CA LEU A 285 -7.88 -6.87 -12.68
C LEU A 285 -6.48 -6.52 -13.18
N ILE A 286 -5.49 -7.28 -12.72
CA ILE A 286 -4.08 -7.15 -13.14
C ILE A 286 -3.64 -8.45 -13.81
N ASN A 287 -3.15 -8.34 -15.03
CA ASN A 287 -2.48 -9.44 -15.72
C ASN A 287 -1.04 -9.02 -16.03
N LYS A 288 -0.08 -9.80 -15.56
CA LYS A 288 1.35 -9.62 -15.82
C LYS A 288 1.89 -10.84 -16.54
N ALA A 289 2.70 -10.61 -17.57
CA ALA A 289 3.52 -11.63 -18.18
C ALA A 289 4.96 -11.14 -18.21
N SER A 290 5.91 -11.98 -17.83
CA SER A 290 7.33 -11.70 -18.01
C SER A 290 8.07 -12.91 -18.57
N TYR A 291 9.06 -12.62 -19.40
CA TYR A 291 9.89 -13.62 -20.04
C TYR A 291 11.35 -13.19 -20.01
N ARG A 292 12.20 -14.02 -19.40
CA ARG A 292 13.64 -13.77 -19.29
C ARG A 292 14.41 -14.67 -20.26
N LEU A 293 15.18 -14.05 -21.14
CA LEU A 293 16.05 -14.73 -22.10
C LEU A 293 17.52 -14.42 -21.80
N GLN A 294 18.32 -15.45 -21.54
CA GLN A 294 19.77 -15.32 -21.40
C GLN A 294 20.45 -15.64 -22.73
N LEU A 295 21.14 -14.67 -23.32
CA LEU A 295 21.93 -14.82 -24.56
C LEU A 295 23.41 -14.51 -24.29
N GLY A 296 24.13 -15.48 -23.73
CA GLY A 296 25.52 -15.29 -23.32
C GLY A 296 25.63 -14.25 -22.20
N ALA A 297 26.36 -13.16 -22.46
CA ALA A 297 26.54 -12.05 -21.51
C ALA A 297 25.31 -11.12 -21.40
N TRP A 298 24.31 -11.29 -22.27
CA TRP A 298 23.12 -10.44 -22.32
C TRP A 298 21.94 -11.11 -21.62
N SER A 299 21.24 -10.38 -20.76
CA SER A 299 19.93 -10.75 -20.25
C SER A 299 18.88 -9.84 -20.87
N LEU A 300 17.85 -10.41 -21.48
CA LEU A 300 16.69 -9.68 -22.02
C LEU A 300 15.44 -10.07 -21.23
N ASP A 301 14.84 -9.09 -20.55
CA ASP A 301 13.55 -9.23 -19.89
C ASP A 301 12.48 -8.55 -20.74
N LYS A 302 11.46 -9.31 -21.14
CA LYS A 302 10.25 -8.79 -21.77
C LYS A 302 9.11 -8.85 -20.78
N GLN A 303 8.33 -7.79 -20.68
CA GLN A 303 7.28 -7.69 -19.69
C GLN A 303 6.04 -7.05 -20.32
N SER A 304 4.87 -7.51 -19.91
CA SER A 304 3.61 -6.84 -20.21
C SER A 304 2.73 -6.81 -18.97
N ARG A 305 2.08 -5.69 -18.70
CA ARG A 305 1.07 -5.56 -17.64
C ARG A 305 -0.19 -4.91 -18.22
N SER A 306 -1.34 -5.50 -17.93
CA SER A 306 -2.65 -4.90 -18.14
C SER A 306 -3.29 -4.68 -16.77
N LEU A 307 -3.79 -3.48 -16.52
CA LEU A 307 -4.46 -3.07 -15.30
C LEU A 307 -5.80 -2.45 -15.68
N LEU A 308 -6.88 -3.09 -15.27
CA LEU A 308 -8.25 -2.59 -15.40
C LEU A 308 -8.75 -2.21 -14.01
N SER A 309 -9.26 -0.98 -13.87
CA SER A 309 -9.88 -0.47 -12.65
C SER A 309 -11.26 0.07 -12.99
N LEU A 310 -12.31 -0.37 -12.27
CA LEU A 310 -13.66 0.17 -12.34
C LEU A 310 -14.04 0.67 -10.95
N ASN A 311 -14.22 1.98 -10.82
CA ASN A 311 -14.76 2.65 -9.64
C ASN A 311 -15.59 3.87 -10.10
N SER A 312 -15.34 5.06 -9.55
CA SER A 312 -15.84 6.33 -10.10
C SER A 312 -15.38 6.59 -11.55
N HIS A 313 -14.25 6.00 -11.96
CA HIS A 313 -13.71 6.04 -13.32
C HIS A 313 -13.28 4.64 -13.78
N THR A 314 -13.52 4.34 -15.04
CA THR A 314 -13.09 3.11 -15.68
C THR A 314 -11.80 3.35 -16.43
N SER A 315 -10.70 2.76 -15.99
CA SER A 315 -9.40 2.93 -16.64
C SER A 315 -8.76 1.61 -17.04
N LEU A 316 -8.08 1.62 -18.17
CA LEU A 316 -7.27 0.52 -18.70
C LEU A 316 -5.86 1.01 -18.99
N MET A 317 -4.87 0.46 -18.29
CA MET A 317 -3.46 0.65 -18.58
C MET A 317 -2.86 -0.62 -19.16
N GLU A 318 -2.19 -0.50 -20.31
CA GLU A 318 -1.41 -1.57 -20.92
C GLU A 318 0.02 -1.10 -21.10
N LEU A 319 0.99 -1.84 -20.57
CA LEU A 319 2.39 -1.54 -20.77
C LEU A 319 3.16 -2.74 -21.28
N PHE A 320 4.20 -2.45 -22.06
CA PHE A 320 5.15 -3.40 -22.61
C PHE A 320 6.56 -2.86 -22.41
N SER A 321 7.42 -3.61 -21.74
CA SER A 321 8.81 -3.20 -21.53
C SER A 321 9.79 -4.27 -22.00
N GLY A 322 10.94 -3.81 -22.45
CA GLY A 322 12.09 -4.62 -22.80
C GLY A 322 13.32 -4.07 -22.10
N LEU A 323 13.94 -4.85 -21.22
CA LEU A 323 15.16 -4.47 -20.51
C LEU A 323 16.31 -5.36 -20.94
N VAL A 324 17.46 -4.75 -21.20
CA VAL A 324 18.72 -5.41 -21.52
C VAL A 324 19.74 -5.10 -20.45
N GLU A 325 20.31 -6.14 -19.85
CA GLU A 325 21.46 -6.04 -18.95
C GLU A 325 22.68 -6.74 -19.56
N THR A 326 23.86 -6.12 -19.46
CA THR A 326 25.13 -6.71 -19.85
C THR A 326 26.29 -6.22 -18.98
N GLN A 327 27.28 -7.08 -18.74
CA GLN A 327 28.51 -6.73 -18.06
C GLN A 327 29.50 -6.14 -19.07
N ILE A 328 29.85 -4.86 -18.95
CA ILE A 328 30.76 -4.17 -19.89
C ILE A 328 32.21 -4.14 -19.40
N LEU A 329 32.43 -4.13 -18.09
CA LEU A 329 33.74 -4.18 -17.43
C LEU A 329 33.65 -5.08 -16.19
N GLN A 330 34.76 -5.43 -15.54
CA GLN A 330 34.75 -6.35 -14.38
C GLN A 330 33.76 -5.98 -13.27
N VAL A 331 33.60 -4.67 -13.03
CA VAL A 331 32.76 -4.12 -11.97
C VAL A 331 31.61 -3.25 -12.51
N THR A 332 31.52 -3.07 -13.82
CA THR A 332 30.52 -2.18 -14.44
C THR A 332 29.52 -2.97 -15.29
N LYS A 333 28.25 -2.80 -14.96
CA LYS A 333 27.09 -3.25 -15.73
C LYS A 333 26.45 -2.10 -16.48
N LEU A 334 26.00 -2.37 -17.70
CA LEU A 334 25.13 -1.51 -18.48
C LEU A 334 23.73 -2.11 -18.45
N GLN A 335 22.74 -1.28 -18.14
CA GLN A 335 21.32 -1.58 -18.23
C GLN A 335 20.67 -0.56 -19.17
N ALA A 336 19.86 -1.04 -20.11
CA ALA A 336 19.09 -0.19 -21.00
C ALA A 336 17.68 -0.75 -21.13
N GLY A 337 16.69 0.12 -21.20
CA GLY A 337 15.29 -0.28 -21.26
C GLY A 337 14.49 0.61 -22.18
N VAL A 338 13.48 0.02 -22.80
CA VAL A 338 12.39 0.75 -23.47
C VAL A 338 11.08 0.25 -22.88
N GLU A 339 10.20 1.17 -22.53
CA GLU A 339 8.84 0.90 -22.11
C GLU A 339 7.86 1.68 -22.97
N PHE A 340 6.80 1.01 -23.40
CA PHE A 340 5.65 1.62 -24.06
C PHE A 340 4.44 1.40 -23.15
N ALA A 341 3.69 2.46 -22.85
CA ALA A 341 2.46 2.37 -22.08
C ALA A 341 1.33 3.14 -22.75
N ILE A 342 0.17 2.50 -22.82
CA ILE A 342 -1.11 3.04 -23.26
C ILE A 342 -2.00 3.15 -22.03
N PHE A 343 -2.61 4.30 -21.82
CA PHE A 343 -3.61 4.52 -20.80
C PHE A 343 -4.88 5.06 -21.44
N ASN A 344 -6.00 4.38 -21.19
CA ASN A 344 -7.32 4.81 -21.60
C ASN A 344 -8.20 5.02 -20.36
N ASP A 345 -8.76 6.22 -20.23
CA ASP A 345 -9.86 6.55 -19.34
C ASP A 345 -11.15 6.41 -20.14
N LEU A 346 -11.89 5.32 -19.92
CA LEU A 346 -13.08 4.98 -20.70
C LEU A 346 -14.27 5.91 -20.39
N ASP A 347 -14.16 6.76 -19.37
CA ASP A 347 -15.17 7.77 -19.02
C ASP A 347 -14.79 9.17 -19.50
N ALA A 348 -13.50 9.45 -19.73
CA ALA A 348 -12.99 10.75 -20.15
C ALA A 348 -11.76 10.64 -21.09
N ASP A 349 -12.02 10.53 -22.40
CA ASP A 349 -11.00 10.43 -23.47
C ASP A 349 -9.90 11.51 -23.43
N GLU A 350 -10.14 12.65 -22.77
CA GLU A 350 -9.17 13.74 -22.59
C GLU A 350 -7.98 13.37 -21.67
N ASN A 351 -8.16 12.35 -20.84
CA ASN A 351 -7.13 11.79 -19.96
C ASN A 351 -6.30 10.70 -20.64
N ASP A 352 -6.72 10.20 -21.80
CA ASP A 352 -6.02 9.15 -22.55
C ASP A 352 -4.61 9.60 -22.94
N PHE A 353 -3.65 8.69 -22.82
CA PHE A 353 -2.29 8.95 -23.29
C PHE A 353 -1.55 7.71 -23.76
N ASP A 354 -0.65 7.94 -24.70
CA ASP A 354 0.43 7.00 -25.04
C ASP A 354 1.76 7.55 -24.55
N SER A 355 2.63 6.68 -24.05
CA SER A 355 3.97 7.04 -23.60
C SER A 355 5.03 6.07 -24.08
N VAL A 356 6.19 6.61 -24.46
CA VAL A 356 7.40 5.85 -24.73
C VAL A 356 8.49 6.36 -23.80
N THR A 357 9.05 5.47 -22.99
CA THR A 357 10.15 5.77 -22.09
C THR A 357 11.38 4.97 -22.49
N VAL A 358 12.51 5.65 -22.61
CA VAL A 358 13.81 5.05 -22.89
C VAL A 358 14.75 5.40 -21.74
N ALA A 359 15.38 4.39 -21.14
CA ALA A 359 16.33 4.59 -20.06
C ALA A 359 17.65 3.87 -20.33
N VAL A 360 18.75 4.47 -19.89
CA VAL A 360 20.08 3.87 -19.87
C VAL A 360 20.73 4.17 -18.54
N GLN A 361 21.33 3.13 -17.93
CA GLN A 361 21.96 3.18 -16.62
C GLN A 361 23.27 2.38 -16.64
N PHE A 362 24.30 2.92 -16.00
CA PHE A 362 25.49 2.20 -15.62
C PHE A 362 25.48 1.95 -14.12
N SER A 363 25.73 0.71 -13.72
CA SER A 363 25.92 0.30 -12.32
C SER A 363 27.34 -0.17 -12.12
N ASN A 364 28.10 0.50 -11.26
CA ASN A 364 29.43 0.07 -10.85
C ASN A 364 29.39 -0.44 -9.42
N GLU A 365 29.88 -1.65 -9.18
CA GLU A 365 29.89 -2.28 -7.85
C GLU A 365 31.32 -2.68 -7.49
N SER A 366 31.88 -2.09 -6.43
CA SER A 366 33.27 -2.29 -6.03
C SER A 366 33.45 -2.29 -4.51
N ASN A 367 34.53 -2.91 -4.04
CA ASN A 367 34.89 -2.89 -2.62
C ASN A 367 35.99 -1.86 -2.38
N TYR A 368 35.80 -0.95 -1.41
CA TYR A 368 36.76 0.09 -1.08
C TYR A 368 36.81 0.35 0.43
N LEU A 369 37.99 0.23 1.05
CA LEU A 369 38.23 0.48 2.48
C LEU A 369 37.25 -0.22 3.45
N GLY A 370 36.84 -1.45 3.12
CA GLY A 370 35.90 -2.23 3.94
C GLY A 370 34.43 -1.97 3.63
N TYR A 371 34.12 -1.03 2.73
CA TYR A 371 32.78 -0.77 2.23
C TYR A 371 32.55 -1.42 0.88
N LYS A 372 31.30 -1.79 0.63
CA LYS A 372 30.76 -2.15 -0.68
C LYS A 372 30.12 -0.90 -1.29
N LEU A 373 30.76 -0.35 -2.31
CA LEU A 373 30.30 0.82 -3.04
C LEU A 373 29.49 0.40 -4.26
N ARG A 374 28.30 1.00 -4.42
CA ARG A 374 27.47 0.87 -5.62
C ARG A 374 27.19 2.25 -6.19
N ALA A 375 27.75 2.57 -7.35
CA ALA A 375 27.50 3.81 -8.06
C ALA A 375 26.56 3.55 -9.25
N LEU A 376 25.44 4.26 -9.28
CA LEU A 376 24.47 4.27 -10.37
C LEU A 376 24.55 5.62 -11.07
N THR A 377 24.62 5.61 -12.39
CA THR A 377 24.49 6.82 -13.20
C THR A 377 23.65 6.51 -14.43
N GLY A 378 22.69 7.36 -14.73
CA GLY A 378 21.76 7.07 -15.82
C GLY A 378 20.98 8.28 -16.30
N MET A 379 20.27 8.05 -17.39
CA MET A 379 19.31 8.99 -17.95
C MET A 379 18.04 8.25 -18.40
N LYS A 380 16.90 8.91 -18.24
CA LYS A 380 15.57 8.48 -18.66
C LYS A 380 14.97 9.60 -19.51
N VAL A 381 14.43 9.25 -20.67
CA VAL A 381 13.68 10.16 -21.55
C VAL A 381 12.31 9.56 -21.77
N GLU A 382 11.28 10.27 -21.34
CA GLU A 382 9.89 9.92 -21.59
C GLU A 382 9.29 10.90 -22.60
N ARG A 383 8.55 10.36 -23.57
CA ARG A 383 7.67 11.13 -24.43
C ARG A 383 6.25 10.67 -24.21
N LYS A 384 5.41 11.54 -23.64
CA LYS A 384 3.99 11.29 -23.32
C LYS A 384 3.10 12.15 -24.21
N GLN A 385 2.09 11.55 -24.83
CA GLN A 385 1.19 12.18 -25.79
C GLN A 385 -0.25 11.97 -25.32
N PHE A 386 -0.86 13.02 -24.78
CA PHE A 386 -2.28 13.03 -24.42
C PHE A 386 -3.16 13.25 -25.65
N THR A 387 -4.36 12.69 -25.64
CA THR A 387 -5.37 12.92 -26.68
C THR A 387 -5.69 14.42 -26.79
N GLY A 388 -5.62 14.97 -28.01
CA GLY A 388 -5.93 16.38 -28.27
C GLY A 388 -4.87 17.41 -27.79
N GLN A 389 -3.79 17.00 -27.12
CA GLN A 389 -2.72 17.90 -26.65
C GLN A 389 -1.42 17.72 -27.45
N LYS A 390 -0.41 18.56 -27.19
CA LYS A 390 0.94 18.35 -27.73
C LYS A 390 1.71 17.35 -26.86
N ALA A 391 2.54 16.51 -27.49
CA ALA A 391 3.48 15.66 -26.79
C ALA A 391 4.31 16.46 -25.78
N ARG A 392 4.44 15.93 -24.57
CA ARG A 392 5.36 16.39 -23.53
C ARG A 392 6.54 15.44 -23.50
N THR A 393 7.74 16.00 -23.43
CA THR A 393 8.98 15.22 -23.29
C THR A 393 9.62 15.58 -21.97
N THR A 394 9.87 14.57 -21.14
CA THR A 394 10.52 14.68 -19.85
C THR A 394 11.87 14.00 -19.92
N ASN A 395 12.92 14.72 -19.53
CA ASN A 395 14.28 14.18 -19.44
C ASN A 395 14.71 14.19 -17.98
N GLU A 396 15.25 13.07 -17.53
CA GLU A 396 15.78 12.92 -16.20
C GLU A 396 17.16 12.29 -16.28
N SER A 397 18.08 12.80 -15.47
CA SER A 397 19.42 12.23 -15.31
C SER A 397 19.73 12.14 -13.83
N PHE A 398 20.35 11.05 -13.41
CA PHE A 398 20.67 10.82 -12.01
C PHE A 398 22.07 10.25 -11.85
N VAL A 399 22.63 10.52 -10.69
CA VAL A 399 23.86 9.92 -10.18
C VAL A 399 23.64 9.63 -8.71
N THR A 400 23.77 8.37 -8.32
CA THR A 400 23.56 7.93 -6.94
C THR A 400 24.70 7.02 -6.53
N ILE A 401 25.25 7.22 -5.34
CA ILE A 401 26.35 6.40 -4.81
C ILE A 401 25.92 5.88 -3.45
N TYR A 402 25.82 4.56 -3.33
CA TYR A 402 25.58 3.84 -2.08
C TYR A 402 26.91 3.33 -1.53
N ALA A 403 27.06 3.40 -0.21
CA ALA A 403 28.18 2.81 0.51
C ALA A 403 27.62 2.00 1.69
N GLY A 404 27.72 0.67 1.61
CA GLY A 404 27.32 -0.24 2.68
C GLY A 404 28.54 -0.89 3.35
N LEU A 405 28.43 -1.22 4.63
CA LEU A 405 29.40 -2.10 5.29
C LEU A 405 29.18 -3.55 4.80
N ASN A 406 30.25 -4.33 4.72
CA ASN A 406 30.20 -5.74 4.33
C ASN A 406 29.53 -6.64 5.37
#